data_AF-A0A4W2HGF7-F1
#
_entry.id   AF-A0A4W2HGF7-F1
#
_cell.length_a   1.000
_cell.length_b   1.000
_cell.length_c   1.000
_cell.angle_alpha   90.00
_cell.angle_beta   90.00
_cell.angle_gamma   90.00
#
_symmetry.space_group_name_H-M   'P 1'
#
loop_
_entity.id
_entity.type
_entity.pdbx_description
1 polymer ?
#
loop_
_entity_poly.entity_id
_entity_poly.type
_entity_poly.pdbx_seq_one_letter_code
_entity_poly.pdbx_strand_id
1 'polypeptide(L)'
;MRRIRWTRRGLLCAGVYIRVLRLRATRAGWGRSGLLGVGCFSCSSVGRASGSTGLNLSWKLCVTIMRLVILDNYDLASEWAAKYICNRIIQFRPGQDRYFTLGLPTGSTPLGCYKKLIEYHKNGDLSFKYVKTFNMDEYVGLPRNHPESYHSYMWNNFFKHIDIDPNNAHILDGNATDLQAECDAFEKKIKEAGGIDLFVGGIGPDGHIAFNEPGSSLVSRTRLKTLAMDTILANAKYFDGDLSKVPTMALTVGVGTVMDAREVMILITGAHKAFALYKAIEEGVNHMWTVSAFQQHPRTIFVCDEDATLELRVKTVKYFKGCQTWDNLTLTFTNLITPLIIRSRLVMILMPVEIFMDLEKLGINFDHIWQKTLTVLNPMKPADGSIMNETDLTGPILFCMALGATLLLAGKVQFGYVYGMSAIGCLGIHALLNLMSSSGVSYGCVASVLGYCLLPMVILSSCAIFFSLQGTFGTVSALVIIGWCSLSASKIFTSALAMEGQQLLIAYPCALLYGLFALVTVF
;
A
#
# COMPACT_ATOMS: atom_id res chain seq x y z
N MET A 1 -43.02 -56.99 2.28
CA MET A 1 -43.62 -55.69 2.67
C MET A 1 -42.54 -54.81 3.31
N ARG A 2 -42.41 -53.55 2.82
CA ARG A 2 -41.78 -52.32 3.39
C ARG A 2 -40.36 -52.44 4.01
N ARG A 3 -39.28 -52.05 3.30
CA ARG A 3 -38.62 -50.70 3.15
C ARG A 3 -38.00 -50.17 4.48
N ILE A 4 -36.78 -49.61 4.61
CA ILE A 4 -35.69 -49.17 3.70
C ILE A 4 -34.41 -48.80 4.54
N ARG A 5 -33.21 -49.09 3.98
CA ARG A 5 -31.84 -48.43 3.92
C ARG A 5 -31.22 -47.75 5.17
N TRP A 6 -29.91 -47.83 5.42
CA TRP A 6 -28.76 -47.58 4.53
C TRP A 6 -27.55 -48.51 4.76
N THR A 7 -26.78 -48.79 3.70
CA THR A 7 -25.56 -49.62 3.68
C THR A 7 -24.28 -48.80 3.54
N ARG A 8 -23.20 -49.34 4.12
CA ARG A 8 -21.81 -48.87 4.12
C ARG A 8 -20.98 -49.71 3.14
N ARG A 9 -19.92 -49.10 2.56
CA ARG A 9 -18.75 -49.70 1.84
C ARG A 9 -19.06 -50.29 0.46
N GLY A 10 -18.20 -50.20 -0.56
CA GLY A 10 -16.81 -49.76 -0.69
C GLY A 10 -16.24 -50.29 -2.02
N LEU A 11 -14.96 -49.98 -2.29
CA LEU A 11 -14.11 -50.31 -3.45
C LEU A 11 -14.22 -49.38 -4.66
N LEU A 12 -13.19 -48.58 -5.00
CA LEU A 12 -11.81 -48.87 -5.45
C LEU A 12 -11.68 -49.03 -6.98
N CYS A 13 -10.70 -48.29 -7.50
CA CYS A 13 -9.86 -48.55 -8.66
C CYS A 13 -10.28 -48.01 -10.05
N ALA A 14 -9.56 -46.94 -10.43
CA ALA A 14 -8.57 -46.90 -11.52
C ALA A 14 -9.02 -46.77 -12.99
N GLY A 15 -8.50 -45.71 -13.64
CA GLY A 15 -7.93 -45.79 -14.99
C GLY A 15 -8.74 -45.14 -16.12
N VAL A 16 -8.01 -44.77 -17.20
CA VAL A 16 -8.43 -44.19 -18.50
C VAL A 16 -8.42 -42.64 -18.49
N TYR A 17 -7.36 -41.89 -18.87
CA TYR A 17 -6.43 -41.91 -20.03
C TYR A 17 -7.06 -41.57 -21.40
N ILE A 18 -6.80 -40.33 -21.85
CA ILE A 18 -6.34 -39.89 -23.19
C ILE A 18 -7.28 -39.94 -24.43
N ARG A 19 -7.11 -38.89 -25.27
CA ARG A 19 -7.61 -38.62 -26.66
C ARG A 19 -9.08 -38.16 -26.67
N VAL A 20 -9.42 -36.99 -27.24
CA VAL A 20 -9.38 -36.74 -28.69
C VAL A 20 -9.09 -35.26 -28.98
N LEU A 21 -7.96 -35.01 -29.64
CA LEU A 21 -7.70 -33.83 -30.46
C LEU A 21 -7.81 -34.35 -31.90
N ARG A 22 -8.91 -34.07 -32.60
CA ARG A 22 -8.97 -34.09 -34.08
C ARG A 22 -10.33 -33.60 -34.61
N LEU A 23 -10.23 -32.58 -35.46
CA LEU A 23 -11.03 -32.36 -36.67
C LEU A 23 -12.51 -31.94 -36.50
N ARG A 24 -12.81 -30.66 -36.76
CA ARG A 24 -13.22 -30.21 -38.11
C ARG A 24 -13.53 -28.71 -38.11
N ALA A 25 -12.70 -27.97 -38.84
CA ALA A 25 -13.13 -26.74 -39.48
C ALA A 25 -13.96 -27.11 -40.71
N THR A 26 -15.17 -26.55 -40.84
CA THR A 26 -15.85 -26.40 -42.13
C THR A 26 -16.62 -25.08 -42.17
N ARG A 27 -16.29 -24.32 -43.22
CA ARG A 27 -16.88 -23.06 -43.70
C ARG A 27 -18.39 -23.17 -43.92
N ALA A 28 -19.12 -22.08 -43.69
CA ALA A 28 -20.16 -21.57 -44.58
C ALA A 28 -20.47 -20.12 -44.21
N GLY A 29 -20.49 -19.23 -45.21
CA GLY A 29 -20.67 -17.80 -45.05
C GLY A 29 -22.07 -17.31 -45.44
N TRP A 30 -22.29 -16.06 -45.02
CA TRP A 30 -23.11 -14.99 -45.63
C TRP A 30 -24.64 -15.07 -45.57
N GLY A 31 -25.20 -14.03 -44.95
CA GLY A 31 -26.59 -13.58 -45.08
C GLY A 31 -26.92 -12.43 -44.13
N ARG A 32 -26.84 -11.18 -44.63
CA ARG A 32 -27.29 -9.93 -43.96
C ARG A 32 -28.77 -10.07 -43.57
N SER A 33 -29.30 -9.52 -42.47
CA SER A 33 -29.52 -8.09 -42.19
C SER A 33 -30.22 -7.96 -40.82
N GLY A 34 -29.96 -6.93 -40.01
CA GLY A 34 -30.85 -6.56 -38.89
C GLY A 34 -30.17 -6.00 -37.64
N LEU A 35 -29.98 -4.68 -37.66
CA LEU A 35 -29.79 -3.69 -36.57
C LEU A 35 -29.36 -4.10 -35.13
N LEU A 36 -28.46 -3.24 -34.62
CA LEU A 36 -28.16 -2.89 -33.21
C LEU A 36 -27.17 -3.80 -32.47
N GLY A 37 -25.92 -3.77 -32.95
CA GLY A 37 -24.74 -4.20 -32.20
C GLY A 37 -23.75 -3.06 -32.04
N VAL A 38 -23.57 -2.63 -30.78
CA VAL A 38 -22.30 -2.32 -30.12
C VAL A 38 -21.07 -2.34 -31.05
N GLY A 39 -20.58 -1.16 -31.45
CA GLY A 39 -19.21 -0.96 -31.97
C GLY A 39 -18.33 -0.45 -30.83
N CYS A 40 -17.45 -1.22 -30.22
CA CYS A 40 -16.17 -1.70 -30.75
C CYS A 40 -15.21 -0.52 -31.03
N PHE A 41 -14.45 -0.13 -30.01
CA PHE A 41 -13.18 0.57 -30.22
C PHE A 41 -12.07 -0.46 -30.39
N SER A 42 -11.37 -0.29 -31.50
CA SER A 42 -10.35 -1.15 -32.07
C SER A 42 -9.19 -1.42 -31.11
N CYS A 43 -8.89 -2.69 -30.88
CA CYS A 43 -7.61 -3.12 -30.32
C CYS A 43 -6.64 -3.31 -31.49
N SER A 44 -5.82 -2.29 -31.75
CA SER A 44 -4.73 -2.35 -32.71
C SER A 44 -3.41 -2.44 -31.95
N SER A 45 -2.75 -3.59 -32.12
CA SER A 45 -1.30 -3.84 -31.97
C SER A 45 -0.60 -3.45 -30.67
N VAL A 46 -0.49 -4.40 -29.73
CA VAL A 46 0.70 -4.54 -28.88
C VAL A 46 1.09 -6.02 -28.84
N GLY A 47 2.35 -6.29 -29.16
CA GLY A 47 2.89 -7.62 -29.44
C GLY A 47 2.84 -8.59 -28.26
N ARG A 48 2.87 -9.88 -28.60
CA ARG A 48 3.04 -11.01 -27.69
C ARG A 48 4.26 -10.80 -26.77
N ALA A 49 4.02 -10.79 -25.47
CA ALA A 49 4.97 -11.28 -24.47
C ALA A 49 4.23 -12.31 -23.61
N SER A 50 4.79 -13.52 -23.59
CA SER A 50 4.26 -14.71 -22.94
C SER A 50 4.39 -14.68 -21.42
N GLY A 51 3.32 -15.08 -20.72
CA GLY A 51 3.39 -15.87 -19.48
C GLY A 51 3.69 -15.14 -18.17
N SER A 52 2.64 -14.72 -17.44
CA SER A 52 2.50 -14.81 -15.97
C SER A 52 1.36 -13.89 -15.49
N THR A 53 0.12 -14.35 -15.56
CA THR A 53 -1.06 -13.57 -15.15
C THR A 53 -1.83 -14.33 -14.06
N GLY A 54 -1.35 -14.19 -12.82
CA GLY A 54 -2.05 -14.68 -11.62
C GLY A 54 -1.78 -13.81 -10.40
N LEU A 55 -0.53 -13.38 -10.18
CA LEU A 55 -0.16 -12.54 -9.03
C LEU A 55 -0.36 -11.03 -9.23
N ASN A 56 -0.59 -10.55 -10.45
CA ASN A 56 -0.67 -9.11 -10.72
C ASN A 56 -2.04 -8.47 -10.40
N LEU A 57 -3.08 -9.25 -10.07
CA LEU A 57 -4.41 -8.69 -9.80
C LEU A 57 -4.51 -8.10 -8.39
N SER A 58 -4.03 -8.79 -7.36
CA SER A 58 -4.18 -8.31 -5.96
C SER A 58 -3.34 -7.06 -5.66
N TRP A 59 -2.16 -6.93 -6.27
CA TRP A 59 -1.30 -5.76 -6.10
C TRP A 59 -1.78 -4.55 -6.91
N LYS A 60 -2.38 -4.75 -8.08
CA LYS A 60 -3.00 -3.66 -8.85
C LYS A 60 -4.29 -3.15 -8.19
N LEU A 61 -5.05 -4.01 -7.51
CA LEU A 61 -6.32 -3.62 -6.89
C LEU A 61 -6.15 -2.64 -5.71
N CYS A 62 -5.07 -2.75 -4.92
CA CYS A 62 -4.79 -1.81 -3.82
C CYS A 62 -4.38 -0.40 -4.31
N VAL A 63 -3.84 -0.29 -5.53
CA VAL A 63 -3.30 0.95 -6.11
C VAL A 63 -4.40 1.84 -6.74
N THR A 64 -5.65 1.35 -6.81
CA THR A 64 -6.77 2.06 -7.46
C THR A 64 -7.73 2.76 -6.49
N ILE A 65 -7.48 2.68 -5.18
CA ILE A 65 -8.37 3.25 -4.16
C ILE A 65 -7.74 4.53 -3.62
N MET A 66 -8.55 5.58 -3.45
CA MET A 66 -8.21 6.79 -2.71
C MET A 66 -7.50 6.43 -1.39
N ARG A 67 -6.35 7.05 -1.11
CA ARG A 67 -5.61 6.84 0.16
C ARG A 67 -5.94 7.96 1.13
N LEU A 68 -6.20 7.63 2.39
CA LEU A 68 -6.34 8.58 3.49
C LEU A 68 -5.29 8.29 4.55
N VAL A 69 -4.39 9.24 4.76
CA VAL A 69 -3.31 9.23 5.75
C VAL A 69 -3.75 10.09 6.93
N ILE A 70 -3.79 9.52 8.13
CA ILE A 70 -4.35 10.14 9.34
C ILE A 70 -3.24 10.13 10.39
N LEU A 71 -2.71 11.30 10.71
CA LEU A 71 -1.61 11.47 11.66
C LEU A 71 -2.04 12.26 12.89
N ASP A 72 -1.28 12.18 13.98
CA ASP A 72 -1.74 12.71 15.26
C ASP A 72 -1.90 14.23 15.28
N ASN A 73 -1.10 14.96 14.50
CA ASN A 73 -1.09 16.43 14.53
C ASN A 73 -0.59 17.06 13.21
N TYR A 74 -0.72 18.38 13.14
CA TYR A 74 -0.31 19.22 12.02
C TYR A 74 1.15 19.03 11.60
N ASP A 75 2.08 18.92 12.56
CA ASP A 75 3.51 18.82 12.27
C ASP A 75 3.83 17.47 11.61
N LEU A 76 3.23 16.39 12.11
CA LEU A 76 3.36 15.06 11.50
C LEU A 76 2.74 15.02 10.11
N ALA A 77 1.53 15.58 9.93
CA ALA A 77 0.88 15.68 8.62
C ALA A 77 1.73 16.46 7.61
N SER A 78 2.31 17.57 8.06
CA SER A 78 3.23 18.40 7.28
C SER A 78 4.52 17.66 6.90
N GLU A 79 5.13 16.96 7.86
CA GLU A 79 6.34 16.18 7.64
C GLU A 79 6.09 15.00 6.69
N TRP A 80 4.97 14.30 6.84
CA TRP A 80 4.60 13.21 5.96
C TRP A 80 4.42 13.69 4.52
N ALA A 81 3.71 14.80 4.32
CA ALA A 81 3.54 15.42 3.01
C ALA A 81 4.89 15.82 2.39
N ALA A 82 5.79 16.43 3.17
CA ALA A 82 7.13 16.80 2.71
C ALA A 82 7.98 15.58 2.34
N LYS A 83 7.97 14.52 3.18
CA LYS A 83 8.64 13.25 2.90
C LYS A 83 8.10 12.60 1.64
N TYR A 84 6.78 12.66 1.43
CA TYR A 84 6.17 12.12 0.22
C TYR A 84 6.67 12.86 -1.02
N ILE A 85 6.59 14.20 -1.04
CA ILE A 85 7.08 15.02 -2.16
C ILE A 85 8.58 14.74 -2.42
N CYS A 86 9.40 14.73 -1.37
CA CYS A 86 10.84 14.43 -1.45
C CYS A 86 11.09 13.07 -2.13
N ASN A 87 10.43 12.02 -1.64
CA ASN A 87 10.55 10.68 -2.21
C ASN A 87 10.07 10.61 -3.66
N ARG A 88 8.98 11.29 -4.02
CA ARG A 88 8.47 11.30 -5.40
C ARG A 88 9.45 11.99 -6.36
N ILE A 89 10.06 13.10 -5.94
CA ILE A 89 11.09 13.79 -6.73
C ILE A 89 12.33 12.89 -6.89
N ILE A 90 12.85 12.32 -5.79
CA ILE A 90 14.05 11.47 -5.82
C ILE A 90 13.82 10.21 -6.68
N GLN A 91 12.67 9.55 -6.53
CA GLN A 91 12.33 8.35 -7.31
C GLN A 91 12.12 8.65 -8.78
N PHE A 92 11.59 9.83 -9.11
CA PHE A 92 11.42 10.25 -10.50
C PHE A 92 12.76 10.52 -11.21
N ARG A 93 13.79 10.91 -10.44
CA ARG A 93 15.14 11.25 -10.92
C ARG A 93 15.11 12.31 -12.02
N PRO A 94 14.66 13.54 -11.71
CA PRO A 94 14.57 14.59 -12.71
C PRO A 94 15.96 15.00 -13.22
N GLY A 95 16.02 15.42 -14.48
CA GLY A 95 17.23 15.86 -15.16
C GLY A 95 16.92 16.92 -16.21
N GLN A 96 17.94 17.38 -16.92
CA GLN A 96 17.82 18.49 -17.88
C GLN A 96 16.78 18.25 -18.99
N ASP A 97 16.59 17.00 -19.41
CA ASP A 97 15.61 16.63 -20.45
C ASP A 97 14.28 16.11 -19.87
N ARG A 98 14.18 16.03 -18.54
CA ARG A 98 13.03 15.43 -17.85
C ARG A 98 12.81 16.08 -16.50
N TYR A 99 12.04 17.16 -16.50
CA TYR A 99 11.66 17.88 -15.29
C TYR A 99 10.57 17.14 -14.51
N PHE A 100 10.60 17.27 -13.18
CA PHE A 100 9.47 16.90 -12.34
C PHE A 100 8.54 18.09 -12.21
N THR A 101 7.26 17.90 -12.52
CA THR A 101 6.25 18.98 -12.52
C THR A 101 5.39 18.91 -11.27
N LEU A 102 5.38 20.00 -10.49
CA LEU A 102 4.79 20.06 -9.15
C LEU A 102 3.75 21.18 -9.05
N GLY A 103 2.49 20.82 -8.83
CA GLY A 103 1.43 21.76 -8.48
C GLY A 103 1.52 22.15 -6.99
N LEU A 104 1.43 23.45 -6.67
CA LEU A 104 1.65 23.94 -5.30
C LEU A 104 0.52 24.85 -4.78
N PRO A 105 0.13 24.72 -3.50
CA PRO A 105 -0.84 25.58 -2.88
C PRO A 105 -0.22 26.69 -2.01
N THR A 106 -1.03 27.66 -1.62
CA THR A 106 -0.69 28.70 -0.62
C THR A 106 -1.50 28.50 0.68
N GLY A 107 -1.42 29.46 1.60
CA GLY A 107 -2.18 29.44 2.86
C GLY A 107 -1.41 28.87 4.06
N SER A 108 -2.08 28.74 5.21
CA SER A 108 -1.41 28.28 6.44
C SER A 108 -1.08 26.79 6.42
N THR A 109 -1.95 25.95 5.84
CA THR A 109 -1.82 24.49 5.83
C THR A 109 -0.51 23.96 5.21
N PRO A 110 -0.07 24.42 4.02
CA PRO A 110 1.17 23.91 3.43
C PRO A 110 2.47 24.48 4.03
N LEU A 111 2.39 25.46 4.95
CA LEU A 111 3.58 26.16 5.45
C LEU A 111 4.55 25.22 6.19
N GLY A 112 4.02 24.26 6.96
CA GLY A 112 4.81 23.24 7.65
C GLY A 112 5.52 22.32 6.65
N CYS A 113 4.82 21.94 5.58
CA CYS A 113 5.39 21.16 4.49
C CYS A 113 6.55 21.90 3.81
N TYR A 114 6.39 23.19 3.49
CA TYR A 114 7.46 24.01 2.90
C TYR A 114 8.69 24.11 3.81
N LYS A 115 8.50 24.32 5.12
CA LYS A 115 9.62 24.34 6.09
C LYS A 115 10.41 23.03 6.06
N LYS A 116 9.72 21.88 6.03
CA LYS A 116 10.38 20.56 5.96
C LYS A 116 11.08 20.31 4.62
N LEU A 117 10.50 20.75 3.50
CA LEU A 117 11.17 20.67 2.20
C LEU A 117 12.44 21.53 2.13
N ILE A 118 12.42 22.71 2.76
CA ILE A 118 13.61 23.56 2.90
C ILE A 118 14.67 22.89 3.77
N GLU A 119 14.27 22.25 4.87
CA GLU A 119 15.19 21.47 5.72
C GLU A 119 15.87 20.34 4.91
N TYR A 120 15.11 19.55 4.15
CA TYR A 120 15.67 18.49 3.29
C TYR A 120 16.61 19.02 2.22
N HIS A 121 16.30 20.18 1.64
CA HIS A 121 17.21 20.81 0.69
C HIS A 121 18.51 21.28 1.36
N LYS A 122 18.43 21.96 2.50
CA LYS A 122 19.60 22.45 3.24
C LYS A 122 20.50 21.32 3.74
N ASN A 123 19.92 20.16 4.05
CA ASN A 123 20.67 18.96 4.43
C ASN A 123 21.34 18.25 3.25
N GLY A 124 21.02 18.65 2.00
CA GLY A 124 21.56 18.03 0.78
C GLY A 124 20.80 16.78 0.32
N ASP A 125 19.66 16.46 0.94
CA ASP A 125 18.85 15.29 0.62
C ASP A 125 17.96 15.49 -0.62
N LEU A 126 17.65 16.75 -0.95
CA LEU A 126 16.72 17.12 -2.03
C LEU A 126 17.24 18.32 -2.85
N SER A 127 17.05 18.27 -4.16
CA SER A 127 17.32 19.39 -5.08
C SER A 127 16.10 19.67 -5.95
N PHE A 128 15.83 20.96 -6.16
CA PHE A 128 14.76 21.50 -6.98
C PHE A 128 15.25 22.04 -8.33
N LYS A 129 16.53 21.85 -8.67
CA LYS A 129 17.15 22.34 -9.92
C LYS A 129 16.40 21.90 -11.19
N TYR A 130 15.87 20.67 -11.20
CA TYR A 130 15.10 20.11 -12.31
C TYR A 130 13.62 19.93 -11.96
N VAL A 131 13.07 20.81 -11.12
CA VAL A 131 11.65 20.86 -10.77
C VAL A 131 11.02 22.09 -11.41
N LYS A 132 9.84 21.92 -12.00
CA LYS A 132 8.95 23.01 -12.47
C LYS A 132 7.75 23.09 -11.56
N THR A 133 7.45 24.27 -11.03
CA THR A 133 6.30 24.48 -10.15
C THR A 133 5.19 25.26 -10.84
N PHE A 134 3.95 24.92 -10.53
CA PHE A 134 2.75 25.61 -10.99
C PHE A 134 1.85 25.88 -9.79
N ASN A 135 1.70 27.14 -9.41
CA ASN A 135 0.80 27.52 -8.33
C ASN A 135 -0.66 27.51 -8.78
N MET A 136 -1.56 27.27 -7.82
CA MET A 136 -2.99 27.18 -8.08
C MET A 136 -3.63 28.49 -8.52
N ASP A 137 -3.21 29.62 -7.95
CA ASP A 137 -3.98 30.85 -8.01
C ASP A 137 -3.12 32.10 -7.74
N GLU A 138 -3.69 33.27 -8.07
CA GLU A 138 -3.19 34.60 -7.69
C GLU A 138 -4.34 35.62 -7.70
N TYR A 139 -4.28 36.62 -6.83
CA TYR A 139 -5.26 37.72 -6.80
C TYR A 139 -5.15 38.64 -8.01
N VAL A 140 -6.30 39.07 -8.53
CA VAL A 140 -6.35 40.04 -9.63
C VAL A 140 -6.21 41.46 -9.10
N GLY A 141 -5.37 42.26 -9.75
CA GLY A 141 -5.16 43.68 -9.42
C GLY A 141 -4.32 43.94 -8.17
N LEU A 142 -3.79 42.90 -7.51
CA LEU A 142 -2.88 43.05 -6.39
C LEU A 142 -1.43 43.15 -6.90
N PRO A 143 -0.63 44.16 -6.50
CA PRO A 143 0.74 44.28 -6.96
C PRO A 143 1.56 43.02 -6.67
N ARG A 144 2.38 42.59 -7.64
CA ARG A 144 3.19 41.36 -7.52
C ARG A 144 4.14 41.34 -6.31
N ASN A 145 4.59 42.50 -5.87
CA ASN A 145 5.47 42.68 -4.70
C ASN A 145 4.69 42.98 -3.41
N HIS A 146 3.35 43.02 -3.45
CA HIS A 146 2.53 43.18 -2.26
C HIS A 146 2.78 42.01 -1.30
N PRO A 147 2.91 42.23 0.02
CA PRO A 147 3.24 41.17 0.99
C PRO A 147 2.26 40.00 0.94
N GLU A 148 0.97 40.29 0.73
CA GLU A 148 -0.11 39.30 0.67
C GLU A 148 -0.39 38.73 -0.74
N SER A 149 0.40 39.10 -1.76
CA SER A 149 0.33 38.42 -3.06
C SER A 149 0.86 37.00 -2.94
N TYR A 150 0.34 36.08 -3.75
CA TYR A 150 0.82 34.71 -3.75
C TYR A 150 2.22 34.58 -4.38
N HIS A 151 2.62 35.49 -5.26
CA HIS A 151 4.01 35.71 -5.67
C HIS A 151 4.92 35.97 -4.46
N SER A 152 4.59 36.95 -3.60
CA SER A 152 5.36 37.24 -2.38
C SER A 152 5.31 36.10 -1.38
N TYR A 153 4.15 35.46 -1.19
CA TYR A 153 4.01 34.31 -0.29
C TYR A 153 4.96 33.19 -0.70
N MET A 154 4.94 32.78 -1.97
CA MET A 154 5.76 31.67 -2.45
C MET A 154 7.24 32.00 -2.44
N TRP A 155 7.60 33.22 -2.82
CA TRP A 155 8.98 33.67 -2.75
C TRP A 155 9.50 33.67 -1.31
N ASN A 156 8.76 34.23 -0.37
CA ASN A 156 9.20 34.40 1.01
C ASN A 156 9.20 33.12 1.82
N ASN A 157 8.24 32.22 1.58
CA ASN A 157 8.08 31.00 2.37
C ASN A 157 8.74 29.77 1.74
N PHE A 158 9.07 29.81 0.44
CA PHE A 158 9.61 28.62 -0.24
C PHE A 158 10.73 28.93 -1.24
N PHE A 159 10.44 29.59 -2.37
CA PHE A 159 11.35 29.63 -3.52
C PHE A 159 12.72 30.24 -3.25
N LYS A 160 12.82 31.29 -2.42
CA LYS A 160 14.12 31.91 -2.10
C LYS A 160 15.04 31.06 -1.22
N HIS A 161 14.53 29.97 -0.65
CA HIS A 161 15.24 29.10 0.29
C HIS A 161 15.70 27.78 -0.35
N ILE A 162 15.45 27.58 -1.64
CA ILE A 162 15.75 26.37 -2.40
C ILE A 162 16.49 26.69 -3.71
N ASP A 163 17.08 25.67 -4.34
CA ASP A 163 17.85 25.78 -5.61
C ASP A 163 16.99 25.69 -6.88
N ILE A 164 15.72 26.12 -6.82
CA ILE A 164 14.83 26.17 -7.99
C ILE A 164 15.26 27.31 -8.93
N ASP A 165 15.28 27.05 -10.24
CA ASP A 165 15.43 28.10 -11.24
C ASP A 165 14.14 28.97 -11.26
N PRO A 166 14.23 30.29 -11.08
CA PRO A 166 13.06 31.18 -11.13
C PRO A 166 12.24 31.06 -12.42
N ASN A 167 12.85 30.69 -13.55
CA ASN A 167 12.14 30.48 -14.81
C ASN A 167 11.25 29.23 -14.81
N ASN A 168 11.51 28.29 -13.88
CA ASN A 168 10.73 27.08 -13.67
C ASN A 168 9.66 27.26 -12.58
N ALA A 169 9.54 28.45 -11.98
CA ALA A 169 8.50 28.77 -11.00
C ALA A 169 7.36 29.56 -11.65
N HIS A 170 6.23 28.90 -11.90
CA HIS A 170 5.10 29.48 -12.61
C HIS A 170 3.95 29.81 -11.65
N ILE A 171 3.57 31.09 -11.60
CA ILE A 171 2.40 31.61 -10.89
C ILE A 171 1.63 32.48 -11.88
N LEU A 172 0.29 32.41 -11.84
CA LEU A 172 -0.59 33.25 -12.65
C LEU A 172 -0.27 34.74 -12.47
N ASP A 173 -0.35 35.52 -13.55
CA ASP A 173 -0.24 36.97 -13.48
C ASP A 173 -1.61 37.63 -13.33
N GLY A 174 -2.00 37.92 -12.09
CA GLY A 174 -3.24 38.64 -11.78
C GLY A 174 -3.27 40.10 -12.25
N ASN A 175 -2.18 40.64 -12.79
CA ASN A 175 -2.12 41.99 -13.36
C ASN A 175 -1.94 42.00 -14.89
N ALA A 176 -2.11 40.86 -15.54
CA ALA A 176 -2.10 40.77 -17.00
C ALA A 176 -3.20 41.65 -17.63
N THR A 177 -2.91 42.23 -18.80
CA THR A 177 -3.86 43.07 -19.53
C THR A 177 -5.08 42.29 -20.02
N ASP A 178 -4.86 41.05 -20.48
CA ASP A 178 -5.90 40.08 -20.82
C ASP A 178 -5.80 38.87 -19.89
N LEU A 179 -6.69 38.85 -18.90
CA LEU A 179 -6.74 37.82 -17.87
C LEU A 179 -7.11 36.44 -18.41
N GLN A 180 -7.94 36.38 -19.46
CA GLN A 180 -8.31 35.10 -20.07
C GLN A 180 -7.15 34.54 -20.89
N ALA A 181 -6.45 35.39 -21.64
CA ALA A 181 -5.26 34.99 -22.36
C ALA A 181 -4.15 34.49 -21.43
N GLU A 182 -3.98 35.09 -20.24
CA GLU A 182 -3.05 34.59 -19.22
C GLU A 182 -3.46 33.19 -18.71
N CYS A 183 -4.75 32.96 -18.48
CA CYS A 183 -5.27 31.65 -18.08
C CYS A 183 -5.02 30.58 -19.15
N ASP A 184 -5.28 30.89 -20.42
CA ASP A 184 -5.04 29.99 -21.54
C ASP A 184 -3.54 29.72 -21.75
N ALA A 185 -2.70 30.74 -21.56
CA ALA A 185 -1.25 30.61 -21.61
C ALA A 185 -0.73 29.72 -20.47
N PHE A 186 -1.33 29.80 -19.27
CA PHE A 186 -0.95 28.96 -18.13
C PHE A 186 -1.25 27.48 -18.39
N GLU A 187 -2.44 27.18 -18.92
CA GLU A 187 -2.80 25.82 -19.36
C GLU A 187 -1.85 25.29 -20.44
N LYS A 188 -1.47 26.15 -21.39
CA LYS A 188 -0.49 25.80 -22.42
C LYS A 188 0.87 25.47 -21.83
N LYS A 189 1.37 26.27 -20.87
CA LYS A 189 2.64 26.01 -20.16
C LYS A 189 2.62 24.67 -19.42
N ILE A 190 1.51 24.33 -18.75
CA ILE A 190 1.34 23.02 -18.10
C ILE A 190 1.43 21.89 -19.14
N LYS A 191 0.73 22.04 -20.27
CA LYS A 191 0.74 21.03 -21.34
C LYS A 191 2.12 20.87 -21.99
N GLU A 192 2.82 21.98 -22.23
CA GLU A 192 4.20 21.99 -22.77
C GLU A 192 5.21 21.37 -21.80
N ALA A 193 4.97 21.48 -20.49
CA ALA A 193 5.75 20.79 -19.47
C ALA A 193 5.45 19.28 -19.35
N GLY A 194 4.46 18.77 -20.10
CA GLY A 194 4.08 17.36 -20.11
C GLY A 194 2.97 16.98 -19.11
N GLY A 195 2.24 17.97 -18.58
CA GLY A 195 1.25 17.80 -17.51
C GLY A 195 1.86 18.04 -16.13
N ILE A 196 1.12 17.70 -15.07
CA ILE A 196 1.58 17.78 -13.67
C ILE A 196 1.80 16.36 -13.12
N ASP A 197 2.98 16.07 -12.59
CA ASP A 197 3.31 14.76 -12.02
C ASP A 197 2.71 14.58 -10.63
N LEU A 198 2.75 15.63 -9.81
CA LEU A 198 2.13 15.67 -8.48
C LEU A 198 1.51 17.04 -8.25
N PHE A 199 0.21 17.09 -7.98
CA PHE A 199 -0.47 18.31 -7.60
C PHE A 199 -0.76 18.31 -6.11
N VAL A 200 -0.15 19.23 -5.36
CA VAL A 200 -0.41 19.41 -3.92
C VAL A 200 -1.47 20.50 -3.75
N GLY A 201 -2.48 20.21 -2.95
CA GLY A 201 -3.60 21.10 -2.67
C GLY A 201 -3.95 21.13 -1.20
N GLY A 202 -4.83 22.05 -0.83
CA GLY A 202 -5.55 22.07 0.44
C GLY A 202 -7.06 22.11 0.19
N ILE A 203 -7.84 22.06 1.27
CA ILE A 203 -9.30 22.18 1.24
C ILE A 203 -9.75 23.41 2.04
N GLY A 204 -10.67 24.20 1.49
CA GLY A 204 -11.39 25.24 2.22
C GLY A 204 -12.42 24.68 3.22
N PRO A 205 -12.89 25.45 4.22
CA PRO A 205 -13.96 25.00 5.13
C PRO A 205 -15.28 24.66 4.42
N ASP A 206 -15.48 25.21 3.23
CA ASP A 206 -16.59 24.99 2.28
C ASP A 206 -16.28 23.89 1.23
N GLY A 207 -15.14 23.21 1.35
CA GLY A 207 -14.73 22.15 0.43
C GLY A 207 -14.11 22.61 -0.89
N HIS A 208 -13.72 23.88 -1.04
CA HIS A 208 -13.06 24.33 -2.26
C HIS A 208 -11.62 23.81 -2.41
N ILE A 209 -11.20 23.60 -3.66
CA ILE A 209 -9.79 23.47 -4.07
C ILE A 209 -9.38 24.72 -4.85
N ALA A 210 -8.25 25.36 -4.50
CA ALA A 210 -7.89 26.68 -5.03
C ALA A 210 -9.06 27.67 -4.83
N PHE A 211 -9.31 28.59 -5.77
CA PHE A 211 -10.55 29.39 -5.76
C PHE A 211 -11.72 28.72 -6.49
N ASN A 212 -11.76 27.38 -6.60
CA ASN A 212 -12.94 26.66 -7.11
C ASN A 212 -14.02 26.53 -6.04
N GLU A 213 -14.66 27.66 -5.77
CA GLU A 213 -15.74 27.81 -4.78
C GLU A 213 -16.96 26.94 -5.08
N PRO A 214 -17.84 26.72 -4.08
CA PRO A 214 -19.10 25.99 -4.24
C PRO A 214 -19.90 26.48 -5.47
N GLY A 215 -20.31 25.52 -6.31
CA GLY A 215 -20.99 25.77 -7.58
C GLY A 215 -20.06 25.79 -8.80
N SER A 216 -18.74 25.76 -8.60
CA SER A 216 -17.78 25.66 -9.71
C SER A 216 -17.92 24.35 -10.48
N SER A 217 -17.83 24.41 -11.81
CA SER A 217 -17.84 23.19 -12.64
C SER A 217 -16.70 22.25 -12.24
N LEU A 218 -17.01 20.97 -12.07
CA LEU A 218 -16.04 19.92 -11.71
C LEU A 218 -15.05 19.58 -12.84
N VAL A 219 -15.32 20.06 -14.06
CA VAL A 219 -14.43 19.94 -15.23
C VAL A 219 -13.91 21.30 -15.69
N SER A 220 -13.96 22.30 -14.82
CA SER A 220 -13.49 23.66 -15.13
C SER A 220 -11.99 23.69 -15.45
N ARG A 221 -11.60 24.68 -16.26
CA ARG A 221 -10.20 25.03 -16.56
C ARG A 221 -9.77 26.28 -15.80
N THR A 222 -8.49 26.63 -15.98
CA THR A 222 -7.93 27.88 -15.46
C THR A 222 -8.73 29.09 -15.96
N ARG A 223 -9.17 29.95 -15.03
CA ARG A 223 -10.09 31.06 -15.34
C ARG A 223 -10.03 32.16 -14.30
N LEU A 224 -10.59 33.31 -14.68
CA LEU A 224 -11.00 34.36 -13.75
C LEU A 224 -12.16 33.88 -12.87
N LYS A 225 -12.08 34.15 -11.57
CA LYS A 225 -13.11 33.81 -10.60
C LYS A 225 -13.34 34.98 -9.63
N THR A 226 -14.59 35.36 -9.45
CA THR A 226 -15.02 36.26 -8.38
C THR A 226 -15.03 35.50 -7.06
N LEU A 227 -14.46 36.10 -6.02
CA LEU A 227 -14.41 35.50 -4.68
C LEU A 227 -15.77 35.61 -3.98
N ALA A 228 -16.20 34.54 -3.34
CA ALA A 228 -17.35 34.48 -2.47
C ALA A 228 -17.10 35.26 -1.18
N MET A 229 -18.19 35.67 -0.54
CA MET A 229 -18.13 36.44 0.71
C MET A 229 -17.37 35.68 1.82
N ASP A 230 -17.54 34.37 1.92
CA ASP A 230 -16.85 33.54 2.92
C ASP A 230 -15.32 33.56 2.70
N THR A 231 -14.86 33.53 1.44
CA THR A 231 -13.45 33.67 1.08
C THR A 231 -12.90 35.04 1.47
N ILE A 232 -13.67 36.10 1.18
CA ILE A 232 -13.30 37.48 1.53
C ILE A 232 -13.20 37.64 3.06
N LEU A 233 -14.16 37.12 3.81
CA LEU A 233 -14.16 37.12 5.28
C LEU A 233 -12.96 36.35 5.86
N ALA A 234 -12.65 35.17 5.32
CA ALA A 234 -11.53 34.35 5.78
C ALA A 234 -10.16 34.99 5.50
N ASN A 235 -10.05 35.74 4.41
CA ASN A 235 -8.81 36.37 3.98
C ASN A 235 -8.64 37.80 4.50
N ALA A 236 -9.70 38.46 4.99
CA ALA A 236 -9.64 39.81 5.56
C ALA A 236 -8.58 39.97 6.65
N LYS A 237 -8.31 38.92 7.43
CA LYS A 237 -7.25 38.91 8.45
C LYS A 237 -5.85 39.22 7.91
N TYR A 238 -5.60 38.98 6.61
CA TYR A 238 -4.36 39.30 5.91
C TYR A 238 -4.33 40.74 5.40
N PHE A 239 -5.49 41.40 5.31
CA PHE A 239 -5.65 42.77 4.80
C PHE A 239 -6.12 43.73 5.90
N ASP A 240 -5.42 43.72 7.05
CA ASP A 240 -5.72 44.53 8.24
C ASP A 240 -7.13 44.33 8.85
N GLY A 241 -7.80 43.22 8.53
CA GLY A 241 -9.20 42.97 8.92
C GLY A 241 -10.22 43.76 8.09
N ASP A 242 -9.80 44.45 7.03
CA ASP A 242 -10.65 45.29 6.18
C ASP A 242 -11.09 44.53 4.92
N LEU A 243 -12.40 44.24 4.85
CA LEU A 243 -13.01 43.52 3.73
C LEU A 243 -12.87 44.26 2.40
N SER A 244 -12.81 45.60 2.43
CA SER A 244 -12.71 46.42 1.21
C SER A 244 -11.33 46.35 0.54
N LYS A 245 -10.31 45.94 1.29
CA LYS A 245 -8.94 45.76 0.79
C LYS A 245 -8.69 44.38 0.20
N VAL A 246 -9.58 43.42 0.45
CA VAL A 246 -9.46 42.07 -0.10
C VAL A 246 -9.80 42.12 -1.60
N PRO A 247 -8.93 41.65 -2.50
CA PRO A 247 -9.25 41.59 -3.92
C PRO A 247 -10.53 40.79 -4.16
N THR A 248 -11.41 41.30 -5.02
CA THR A 248 -12.72 40.66 -5.28
C THR A 248 -12.64 39.55 -6.32
N MET A 249 -11.52 39.42 -7.02
CA MET A 249 -11.30 38.45 -8.08
C MET A 249 -9.92 37.82 -7.97
N ALA A 250 -9.80 36.60 -8.47
CA ALA A 250 -8.55 35.87 -8.57
C ALA A 250 -8.50 35.09 -9.91
N LEU A 251 -7.29 34.83 -10.38
CA LEU A 251 -7.05 33.79 -11.38
C LEU A 251 -6.81 32.48 -10.62
N THR A 252 -7.41 31.40 -11.09
CA THR A 252 -7.29 30.09 -10.46
C THR A 252 -7.27 28.99 -11.50
N VAL A 253 -6.48 27.95 -11.27
CA VAL A 253 -6.60 26.67 -11.97
C VAL A 253 -7.98 26.09 -11.74
N GLY A 254 -8.50 25.35 -12.73
CA GLY A 254 -9.80 24.70 -12.62
C GLY A 254 -9.73 23.35 -11.93
N VAL A 255 -10.88 22.82 -11.52
CA VAL A 255 -10.96 21.46 -10.95
C VAL A 255 -10.46 20.44 -11.97
N GLY A 256 -10.81 20.60 -13.25
CA GLY A 256 -10.33 19.76 -14.34
C GLY A 256 -8.81 19.87 -14.55
N THR A 257 -8.24 21.07 -14.36
CA THR A 257 -6.79 21.28 -14.44
C THR A 257 -6.04 20.48 -13.37
N VAL A 258 -6.57 20.44 -12.14
CA VAL A 258 -5.99 19.64 -11.04
C VAL A 258 -6.22 18.14 -11.26
N MET A 259 -7.40 17.75 -11.78
CA MET A 259 -7.74 16.37 -12.13
C MET A 259 -6.89 15.79 -13.27
N ASP A 260 -6.29 16.62 -14.11
CA ASP A 260 -5.37 16.17 -15.17
C ASP A 260 -3.97 15.76 -14.65
N ALA A 261 -3.67 16.03 -13.37
CA ALA A 261 -2.42 15.61 -12.76
C ALA A 261 -2.32 14.08 -12.72
N ARG A 262 -1.10 13.54 -12.75
CA ARG A 262 -0.89 12.08 -12.60
C ARG A 262 -1.19 11.60 -11.18
N GLU A 263 -1.04 12.50 -10.21
CA GLU A 263 -1.21 12.25 -8.79
C GLU A 263 -1.65 13.54 -8.09
N VAL A 264 -2.62 13.44 -7.18
CA VAL A 264 -3.11 14.57 -6.39
C VAL A 264 -2.91 14.27 -4.91
N MET A 265 -2.36 15.22 -4.16
CA MET A 265 -2.21 15.15 -2.71
C MET A 265 -2.93 16.33 -2.05
N ILE A 266 -3.92 16.06 -1.21
CA ILE A 266 -4.67 17.09 -0.48
C ILE A 266 -4.28 17.06 0.99
N LEU A 267 -3.71 18.16 1.50
CA LEU A 267 -3.34 18.31 2.90
C LEU A 267 -4.46 19.03 3.68
N ILE A 268 -4.91 18.43 4.78
CA ILE A 268 -6.10 18.87 5.52
C ILE A 268 -5.82 18.82 7.03
N THR A 269 -5.77 19.97 7.69
CA THR A 269 -5.41 20.02 9.12
C THR A 269 -6.35 20.92 9.91
N GLY A 270 -6.76 20.45 11.09
CA GLY A 270 -7.56 21.14 12.08
C GLY A 270 -9.06 20.90 11.97
N ALA A 271 -9.74 21.01 13.13
CA ALA A 271 -11.17 20.70 13.28
C ALA A 271 -12.09 21.52 12.37
N HIS A 272 -11.71 22.76 12.09
CA HIS A 272 -12.44 23.67 11.19
C HIS A 272 -12.53 23.18 9.73
N LYS A 273 -11.83 22.09 9.37
CA LYS A 273 -11.91 21.44 8.05
C LYS A 273 -12.61 20.07 8.09
N ALA A 274 -13.02 19.59 9.26
CA ALA A 274 -13.55 18.24 9.41
C ALA A 274 -14.82 18.00 8.60
N PHE A 275 -15.74 18.97 8.62
CA PHE A 275 -16.97 18.88 7.85
C PHE A 275 -16.71 18.85 6.33
N ALA A 276 -15.77 19.65 5.84
CA ALA A 276 -15.38 19.65 4.43
C ALA A 276 -14.76 18.31 4.01
N LEU A 277 -13.92 17.70 4.88
CA LEU A 277 -13.37 16.37 4.63
C LEU A 277 -14.48 15.33 4.55
N TYR A 278 -15.41 15.30 5.50
CA TYR A 278 -16.58 14.43 5.47
C TYR A 278 -17.35 14.54 4.15
N LYS A 279 -17.66 15.76 3.70
CA LYS A 279 -18.33 16.03 2.43
C LYS A 279 -17.51 15.57 1.22
N ALA A 280 -16.20 15.70 1.29
CA ALA A 280 -15.30 15.35 0.19
C ALA A 280 -15.15 13.83 -0.01
N ILE A 281 -15.21 13.01 1.05
CA ILE A 281 -14.86 11.58 0.97
C ILE A 281 -15.97 10.60 1.37
N GLU A 282 -16.96 11.01 2.16
CA GLU A 282 -18.07 10.13 2.55
C GLU A 282 -19.38 10.41 1.80
N GLU A 283 -19.59 11.64 1.35
CA GLU A 283 -20.71 11.98 0.48
C GLU A 283 -20.36 11.78 -1.00
N GLY A 284 -21.35 11.90 -1.87
CA GLY A 284 -21.16 11.76 -3.31
C GLY A 284 -20.49 12.99 -3.95
N VAL A 285 -19.98 12.79 -5.16
CA VAL A 285 -19.42 13.85 -6.00
C VAL A 285 -20.42 14.99 -6.20
N ASN A 286 -20.05 16.20 -5.79
CA ASN A 286 -20.93 17.36 -5.76
C ASN A 286 -20.14 18.66 -6.01
N HIS A 287 -20.59 19.50 -6.94
CA HIS A 287 -19.96 20.79 -7.24
C HIS A 287 -20.04 21.83 -6.11
N MET A 288 -20.85 21.58 -5.07
CA MET A 288 -20.85 22.40 -3.85
C MET A 288 -19.65 22.10 -2.94
N TRP A 289 -18.99 20.96 -3.14
CA TRP A 289 -17.82 20.52 -2.38
C TRP A 289 -16.76 20.04 -3.38
N THR A 290 -16.07 20.97 -4.04
CA THR A 290 -15.33 20.67 -5.28
C THR A 290 -14.20 19.66 -5.12
N VAL A 291 -13.62 19.51 -3.92
CA VAL A 291 -12.67 18.44 -3.59
C VAL A 291 -13.28 17.03 -3.74
N SER A 292 -14.60 16.87 -3.64
CA SER A 292 -15.28 15.59 -3.91
C SER A 292 -15.06 15.07 -5.34
N ALA A 293 -14.68 15.94 -6.29
CA ALA A 293 -14.31 15.51 -7.65
C ALA A 293 -13.16 14.48 -7.66
N PHE A 294 -12.24 14.56 -6.69
CA PHE A 294 -11.10 13.65 -6.62
C PHE A 294 -11.46 12.21 -6.26
N GLN A 295 -12.72 11.93 -5.90
CA GLN A 295 -13.24 10.55 -5.85
C GLN A 295 -13.18 9.85 -7.21
N GLN A 296 -13.20 10.63 -8.30
CA GLN A 296 -13.11 10.13 -9.68
C GLN A 296 -11.67 10.15 -10.22
N HIS A 297 -10.72 10.67 -9.45
CA HIS A 297 -9.32 10.75 -9.86
C HIS A 297 -8.63 9.41 -9.57
N PRO A 298 -7.85 8.84 -10.51
CA PRO A 298 -7.28 7.51 -10.36
C PRO A 298 -6.24 7.38 -9.25
N ARG A 299 -5.67 8.50 -8.77
CA ARG A 299 -4.58 8.51 -7.80
C ARG A 299 -4.59 9.73 -6.90
N THR A 300 -5.46 9.71 -5.89
CA THR A 300 -5.55 10.79 -4.88
C THR A 300 -5.13 10.30 -3.51
N ILE A 301 -4.36 11.13 -2.81
CA ILE A 301 -3.95 10.92 -1.42
C ILE A 301 -4.45 12.10 -0.59
N PHE A 302 -5.26 11.82 0.42
CA PHE A 302 -5.62 12.78 1.46
C PHE A 302 -4.68 12.58 2.65
N VAL A 303 -4.06 13.65 3.12
CA VAL A 303 -3.18 13.65 4.30
C VAL A 303 -3.82 14.57 5.32
N CYS A 304 -4.16 14.05 6.49
CA CYS A 304 -4.84 14.81 7.51
C CYS A 304 -4.32 14.55 8.93
N ASP A 305 -4.59 15.50 9.82
CA ASP A 305 -4.46 15.29 11.26
C ASP A 305 -5.72 14.65 11.86
N GLU A 306 -5.66 14.19 13.11
CA GLU A 306 -6.82 13.61 13.82
C GLU A 306 -8.00 14.60 13.88
N ASP A 307 -7.72 15.88 14.14
CA ASP A 307 -8.74 16.92 14.27
C ASP A 307 -9.57 17.10 12.99
N ALA A 308 -8.96 16.95 11.81
CA ALA A 308 -9.69 16.97 10.55
C ALA A 308 -10.62 15.76 10.36
N THR A 309 -10.52 14.71 11.17
CA THR A 309 -11.35 13.49 11.05
C THR A 309 -12.59 13.47 11.94
N LEU A 310 -12.83 14.53 12.73
CA LEU A 310 -13.91 14.56 13.75
C LEU A 310 -15.32 14.27 13.20
N GLU A 311 -15.61 14.65 11.96
CA GLU A 311 -16.90 14.42 11.30
C GLU A 311 -16.97 13.11 10.50
N LEU A 312 -15.86 12.35 10.42
CA LEU A 312 -15.83 11.07 9.71
C LEU A 312 -16.44 9.96 10.55
N ARG A 313 -17.02 8.95 9.90
CA ARG A 313 -17.47 7.75 10.59
C ARG A 313 -16.26 7.00 11.15
N VAL A 314 -16.41 6.49 12.37
CA VAL A 314 -15.41 5.62 13.03
C VAL A 314 -14.98 4.45 12.13
N LYS A 315 -15.91 3.90 11.33
CA LYS A 315 -15.61 2.82 10.38
C LYS A 315 -14.63 3.26 9.29
N THR A 316 -14.80 4.47 8.76
CA THR A 316 -13.93 5.07 7.73
C THR A 316 -12.52 5.28 8.29
N VAL A 317 -12.42 5.92 9.46
CA VAL A 317 -11.13 6.15 10.15
C VAL A 317 -10.41 4.82 10.45
N LYS A 318 -11.12 3.84 11.02
CA LYS A 318 -10.54 2.52 11.33
C LYS A 318 -10.06 1.77 10.09
N TYR A 319 -10.81 1.84 8.99
CA TYR A 319 -10.42 1.23 7.72
C TYR A 319 -9.08 1.79 7.23
N PHE A 320 -8.95 3.11 7.14
CA PHE A 320 -7.74 3.75 6.61
C PHE A 320 -6.54 3.69 7.56
N LYS A 321 -6.75 3.78 8.88
CA LYS A 321 -5.68 3.49 9.87
C LYS A 321 -5.16 2.06 9.71
N GLY A 322 -6.06 1.08 9.51
CA GLY A 322 -5.68 -0.31 9.23
C GLY A 322 -4.88 -0.47 7.94
N CYS A 323 -5.27 0.21 6.86
CA CYS A 323 -4.53 0.20 5.59
C CYS A 323 -3.12 0.82 5.70
N GLN A 324 -2.95 1.91 6.45
CA GLN A 324 -1.64 2.54 6.66
C GLN A 324 -0.64 1.60 7.37
N THR A 325 -1.10 0.77 8.30
CA THR A 325 -0.25 -0.22 8.96
C THR A 325 0.37 -1.18 7.93
N TRP A 326 -0.42 -1.63 6.95
CA TRP A 326 0.07 -2.48 5.86
C TRP A 326 1.04 -1.76 4.92
N ASP A 327 0.76 -0.50 4.58
CA ASP A 327 1.65 0.31 3.74
C ASP A 327 3.01 0.54 4.41
N ASN A 328 3.01 0.87 5.71
CA ASN A 328 4.24 1.11 6.49
C ASN A 328 5.04 -0.19 6.69
N LEU A 329 4.37 -1.31 6.96
CA LEU A 329 5.02 -2.63 7.02
C LEU A 329 5.67 -2.96 5.68
N THR A 330 4.94 -2.82 4.57
CA THR A 330 5.46 -3.11 3.23
C THR A 330 6.63 -2.20 2.85
N LEU A 331 6.57 -0.91 3.17
CA LEU A 331 7.67 0.04 2.96
C LEU A 331 8.88 -0.30 3.81
N THR A 332 8.69 -0.71 5.07
CA THR A 332 9.76 -1.16 5.96
C THR A 332 10.44 -2.41 5.40
N PHE A 333 9.66 -3.40 4.95
CA PHE A 333 10.17 -4.59 4.29
C PHE A 333 10.93 -4.27 2.99
N THR A 334 10.42 -3.35 2.17
CA THR A 334 11.06 -2.98 0.91
C THR A 334 12.34 -2.17 1.16
N ASN A 335 12.33 -1.21 2.08
CA ASN A 335 13.49 -0.38 2.41
C ASN A 335 14.56 -1.13 3.21
N LEU A 336 14.22 -2.19 3.97
CA LEU A 336 15.23 -3.09 4.54
C LEU A 336 15.84 -4.00 3.47
N ILE A 337 15.03 -4.58 2.57
CA ILE A 337 15.50 -5.61 1.64
C ILE A 337 16.24 -5.01 0.43
N THR A 338 15.85 -3.83 -0.05
CA THR A 338 16.46 -3.24 -1.27
C THR A 338 17.95 -2.87 -1.10
N PRO A 339 18.40 -2.30 0.02
CA PRO A 339 19.83 -2.12 0.31
C PRO A 339 20.56 -3.44 0.58
N LEU A 340 19.89 -4.42 1.20
CA LEU A 340 20.43 -5.75 1.50
C LEU A 340 20.73 -6.58 0.23
N ILE A 341 20.00 -6.34 -0.86
CA ILE A 341 20.24 -6.98 -2.17
C ILE A 341 21.36 -6.28 -2.96
N ILE A 342 21.58 -4.97 -2.74
CA ILE A 342 22.53 -4.16 -3.52
C ILE A 342 23.94 -4.11 -2.90
N ARG A 343 24.09 -4.27 -1.57
CA ARG A 343 25.41 -4.41 -0.93
C ARG A 343 25.75 -5.86 -0.65
N SER A 344 26.14 -6.54 -1.71
CA SER A 344 26.82 -7.83 -1.64
C SER A 344 28.12 -7.71 -0.82
N ARG A 345 28.19 -8.55 0.23
CA ARG A 345 29.32 -8.86 1.12
C ARG A 345 29.62 -7.86 2.25
N LEU A 346 29.59 -8.45 3.45
CA LEU A 346 29.94 -7.92 4.78
C LEU A 346 28.91 -6.98 5.41
N VAL A 347 28.64 -7.26 6.69
CA VAL A 347 27.83 -6.50 7.65
C VAL A 347 26.33 -6.82 7.65
N MET A 348 25.94 -7.86 8.41
CA MET A 348 25.11 -7.67 9.62
C MET A 348 24.96 -8.98 10.39
N ILE A 349 25.90 -9.21 11.29
CA ILE A 349 25.60 -9.78 12.61
C ILE A 349 25.17 -8.56 13.43
N LEU A 350 24.08 -8.69 14.20
CA LEU A 350 23.38 -7.63 14.97
C LEU A 350 22.17 -7.03 14.23
N MET A 351 21.03 -7.73 14.30
CA MET A 351 19.72 -7.06 14.28
C MET A 351 19.54 -6.35 15.63
N PRO A 352 19.22 -5.05 15.69
CA PRO A 352 19.06 -4.35 16.95
C PRO A 352 17.73 -4.72 17.62
N VAL A 353 17.81 -4.76 18.95
CA VAL A 353 16.77 -5.05 19.95
C VAL A 353 15.54 -4.11 19.87
N GLU A 354 15.54 -3.11 18.99
CA GLU A 354 14.47 -2.12 18.84
C GLU A 354 13.20 -2.67 18.15
N ILE A 355 13.32 -3.70 17.29
CA ILE A 355 12.15 -4.41 16.73
C ILE A 355 11.35 -5.14 17.83
N PHE A 356 11.99 -5.46 18.97
CA PHE A 356 11.37 -6.18 20.07
C PHE A 356 10.41 -5.31 20.90
N MET A 357 10.63 -3.99 21.01
CA MET A 357 9.78 -3.11 21.84
C MET A 357 8.51 -2.62 21.13
N ASP A 358 8.45 -2.60 19.80
CA ASP A 358 7.26 -2.10 19.09
C ASP A 358 6.18 -3.16 18.87
N LEU A 359 6.53 -4.44 18.95
CA LEU A 359 5.60 -5.56 18.77
C LEU A 359 4.64 -5.75 19.97
N GLU A 360 4.95 -5.21 21.16
CA GLU A 360 4.08 -5.29 22.35
C GLU A 360 2.85 -4.36 22.23
N LYS A 361 3.01 -3.24 21.51
CA LYS A 361 1.95 -2.28 21.22
C LYS A 361 0.94 -2.78 20.17
N LEU A 362 1.25 -3.90 19.49
CA LEU A 362 0.44 -4.52 18.43
C LEU A 362 -0.58 -5.57 18.94
N GLY A 363 -0.71 -5.74 20.27
CA GLY A 363 -1.60 -6.76 20.85
C GLY A 363 -1.08 -8.19 20.64
N ILE A 364 0.20 -8.35 20.33
CA ILE A 364 0.87 -9.65 20.22
C ILE A 364 1.25 -10.08 21.64
N ASN A 365 0.60 -11.14 22.13
CA ASN A 365 0.91 -11.70 23.43
C ASN A 365 2.20 -12.52 23.36
N PHE A 366 3.33 -11.88 23.68
CA PHE A 366 4.65 -12.51 23.61
C PHE A 366 4.80 -13.71 24.52
N ASP A 367 4.13 -13.72 25.67
CA ASP A 367 4.15 -14.87 26.56
C ASP A 367 3.57 -16.11 25.86
N HIS A 368 2.55 -15.92 25.03
CA HIS A 368 1.94 -17.00 24.25
C HIS A 368 2.86 -17.53 23.17
N ILE A 369 3.52 -16.63 22.43
CA ILE A 369 4.49 -16.98 21.40
C ILE A 369 5.67 -17.73 22.02
N TRP A 370 6.18 -17.23 23.15
CA TRP A 370 7.30 -17.83 23.87
C TRP A 370 6.96 -19.21 24.42
N GLN A 371 5.79 -19.37 25.05
CA GLN A 371 5.33 -20.66 25.56
C GLN A 371 5.09 -21.69 24.45
N LYS A 372 4.50 -21.28 23.32
CA LYS A 372 4.32 -22.16 22.15
C LYS A 372 5.66 -22.55 21.53
N THR A 373 6.58 -21.59 21.41
CA THR A 373 7.95 -21.82 20.91
C THR A 373 8.72 -22.81 21.78
N LEU A 374 8.68 -22.62 23.11
CA LEU A 374 9.33 -23.53 24.07
C LEU A 374 8.71 -24.94 24.06
N THR A 375 7.41 -25.05 23.82
CA THR A 375 6.73 -26.35 23.71
C THR A 375 7.19 -27.13 22.48
N VAL A 376 7.42 -26.43 21.35
CA VAL A 376 7.97 -27.04 20.14
C VAL A 376 9.44 -27.42 20.29
N LEU A 377 10.22 -26.60 20.98
CA LEU A 377 11.64 -26.83 21.27
C LEU A 377 11.89 -27.91 22.33
N ASN A 378 10.87 -28.37 23.06
CA ASN A 378 11.02 -29.46 24.02
C ASN A 378 10.00 -30.58 23.75
N PRO A 379 10.32 -31.53 22.84
CA PRO A 379 9.41 -32.62 22.48
C PRO A 379 9.06 -33.54 23.68
N MET A 380 9.83 -33.48 24.78
CA MET A 380 9.61 -34.27 25.98
C MET A 380 8.63 -33.64 26.98
N LYS A 381 8.35 -32.33 26.90
CA LYS A 381 7.39 -31.66 27.81
C LYS A 381 5.94 -32.03 27.44
N PRO A 382 5.04 -32.34 28.40
CA PRO A 382 3.62 -32.59 28.09
C PRO A 382 3.00 -31.33 27.45
N ALA A 383 2.26 -31.53 26.36
CA ALA A 383 1.61 -30.44 25.64
C ALA A 383 0.22 -30.21 26.24
N ASP A 384 -0.01 -29.04 26.82
CA ASP A 384 -1.32 -28.63 27.33
C ASP A 384 -2.21 -28.20 26.16
N GLY A 385 -3.32 -28.92 25.93
CA GLY A 385 -4.23 -28.67 24.81
C GLY A 385 -4.95 -27.33 24.89
N SER A 386 -5.05 -26.73 26.08
CA SER A 386 -5.74 -25.44 26.31
C SER A 386 -5.01 -24.25 25.67
N ILE A 387 -3.69 -24.31 25.53
CA ILE A 387 -2.85 -23.23 24.98
C ILE A 387 -3.03 -23.07 23.46
N MET A 388 -3.59 -24.07 22.78
CA MET A 388 -3.64 -24.14 21.31
C MET A 388 -5.02 -23.85 20.70
N ASN A 389 -6.04 -23.58 21.52
CA ASN A 389 -7.37 -23.22 21.01
C ASN A 389 -7.42 -21.78 20.47
N GLU A 390 -6.43 -20.96 20.82
CA GLU A 390 -6.29 -19.60 20.32
C GLU A 390 -5.46 -19.55 19.03
N THR A 391 -6.07 -19.01 17.98
CA THR A 391 -5.56 -18.99 16.62
C THR A 391 -4.50 -17.89 16.48
N ASP A 392 -3.23 -18.23 16.70
CA ASP A 392 -2.10 -17.32 16.44
C ASP A 392 -1.38 -17.71 15.15
N LEU A 393 -1.45 -16.83 14.15
CA LEU A 393 -0.79 -17.00 12.85
C LEU A 393 0.50 -16.16 12.73
N THR A 394 0.79 -15.31 13.72
CA THR A 394 1.91 -14.35 13.68
C THR A 394 3.26 -15.06 13.75
N GLY A 395 3.47 -15.90 14.76
CA GLY A 395 4.69 -16.71 14.89
C GLY A 395 4.94 -17.66 13.69
N PRO A 396 3.94 -18.43 13.22
CA PRO A 396 4.02 -19.28 12.04
C PRO A 396 4.49 -18.55 10.78
N ILE A 397 3.94 -17.36 10.53
CA ILE A 397 4.32 -16.52 9.39
C ILE A 397 5.77 -16.05 9.56
N LEU A 398 6.16 -15.61 10.77
CA LEU A 398 7.54 -15.21 11.09
C LEU A 398 8.54 -16.34 10.80
N PHE A 399 8.25 -17.57 11.23
CA PHE A 399 9.15 -18.71 10.98
C PHE A 399 9.20 -19.12 9.51
N CYS A 400 8.09 -19.04 8.76
CA CYS A 400 8.10 -19.25 7.32
C CYS A 400 8.95 -18.20 6.59
N MET A 401 8.85 -16.93 7.01
CA MET A 401 9.71 -15.86 6.47
C MET A 401 11.17 -16.06 6.84
N ALA A 402 11.48 -16.46 8.07
CA ALA A 402 12.83 -16.77 8.50
C ALA A 402 13.45 -17.94 7.72
N LEU A 403 12.67 -18.99 7.45
CA LEU A 403 13.09 -20.08 6.56
C LEU A 403 13.38 -19.57 5.14
N GLY A 404 12.47 -18.77 4.58
CA GLY A 404 12.65 -18.19 3.24
C GLY A 404 13.89 -17.29 3.15
N ALA A 405 14.14 -16.48 4.16
CA ALA A 405 15.31 -15.60 4.24
C ALA A 405 16.62 -16.39 4.36
N THR A 406 16.67 -17.41 5.23
CA THR A 406 17.87 -18.25 5.40
C THR A 406 18.19 -19.07 4.15
N LEU A 407 17.17 -19.59 3.45
CA LEU A 407 17.36 -20.27 2.15
C LEU A 407 17.89 -19.32 1.07
N LEU A 408 17.39 -18.09 1.03
CA LEU A 408 17.86 -17.07 0.10
C LEU A 408 19.33 -16.72 0.37
N LEU A 409 19.73 -16.62 1.65
CA LEU A 409 21.13 -16.42 2.05
C LEU A 409 22.03 -17.60 1.69
N ALA A 410 21.50 -18.83 1.73
CA ALA A 410 22.19 -20.03 1.25
C ALA A 410 22.23 -20.14 -0.31
N GLY A 411 21.73 -19.14 -1.03
CA GLY A 411 21.73 -19.08 -2.50
C GLY A 411 20.58 -19.84 -3.17
N LYS A 412 19.57 -20.28 -2.42
CA LYS A 412 18.41 -21.02 -2.94
C LYS A 412 17.18 -20.10 -3.05
N VAL A 413 16.81 -19.73 -4.27
CA VAL A 413 15.63 -18.88 -4.54
C VAL A 413 14.37 -19.74 -4.73
N GLN A 414 13.84 -20.27 -3.62
CA GLN A 414 12.70 -21.22 -3.62
C GLN A 414 11.50 -20.72 -2.80
N PHE A 415 11.39 -19.41 -2.53
CA PHE A 415 10.36 -18.84 -1.64
C PHE A 415 8.92 -19.23 -2.03
N GLY A 416 8.61 -19.21 -3.33
CA GLY A 416 7.29 -19.61 -3.83
C GLY A 416 6.94 -21.07 -3.55
N TYR A 417 7.93 -21.98 -3.57
CA TYR A 417 7.73 -23.40 -3.27
C TYR A 417 7.47 -23.62 -1.78
N VAL A 418 8.20 -22.92 -0.91
CA VAL A 418 7.96 -22.98 0.55
C VAL A 418 6.52 -22.58 0.86
N TYR A 419 6.04 -21.47 0.31
CA TYR A 419 4.67 -21.01 0.53
C TYR A 419 3.61 -21.96 -0.06
N GLY A 420 3.82 -22.43 -1.30
CA GLY A 420 2.89 -23.36 -1.97
C GLY A 420 2.78 -24.70 -1.26
N MET A 421 3.92 -25.29 -0.84
CA MET A 421 3.93 -26.56 -0.11
C MET A 421 3.35 -26.41 1.30
N SER A 422 3.60 -25.28 1.99
CA SER A 422 2.96 -24.99 3.29
C SER A 422 1.44 -24.95 3.15
N ALA A 423 0.90 -24.24 2.15
CA ALA A 423 -0.54 -24.12 1.96
C ALA A 423 -1.20 -25.48 1.65
N ILE A 424 -0.63 -26.24 0.70
CA ILE A 424 -1.14 -27.57 0.33
C ILE A 424 -0.99 -28.56 1.50
N GLY A 425 0.11 -28.50 2.24
CA GLY A 425 0.36 -29.32 3.42
C GLY A 425 -0.64 -29.04 4.54
N CYS A 426 -0.91 -27.77 4.84
CA CYS A 426 -1.93 -27.38 5.81
C CYS A 426 -3.32 -27.87 5.41
N LEU A 427 -3.71 -27.73 4.14
CA LEU A 427 -4.98 -28.22 3.63
C LEU A 427 -5.09 -29.76 3.73
N GLY A 428 -4.03 -30.47 3.37
CA GLY A 428 -3.99 -31.94 3.44
C GLY A 428 -4.09 -32.46 4.88
N ILE A 429 -3.34 -31.88 5.80
CA ILE A 429 -3.38 -32.25 7.22
C ILE A 429 -4.71 -31.85 7.85
N HIS A 430 -5.28 -30.69 7.50
CA HIS A 430 -6.60 -30.28 7.96
C HIS A 430 -7.71 -31.26 7.51
N ALA A 431 -7.68 -31.68 6.24
CA ALA A 431 -8.62 -32.68 5.74
C ALA A 431 -8.46 -34.02 6.47
N LEU A 432 -7.23 -34.48 6.68
CA LEU A 432 -6.94 -35.74 7.38
C LEU A 432 -7.41 -35.69 8.85
N LEU A 433 -7.10 -34.62 9.57
CA LEU A 433 -7.49 -34.45 10.97
C LEU A 433 -9.01 -34.34 11.13
N ASN A 434 -9.71 -33.68 10.22
CA ASN A 434 -11.17 -33.62 10.23
C ASN A 434 -11.84 -34.96 9.91
N LEU A 435 -11.18 -35.84 9.16
CA LEU A 435 -11.67 -37.20 8.93
C LEU A 435 -11.48 -38.11 10.15
N MET A 436 -10.49 -37.79 10.99
CA MET A 436 -10.12 -38.61 12.15
C MET A 436 -10.74 -38.12 13.47
N SER A 437 -10.95 -36.81 13.62
CA SER A 437 -11.48 -36.19 14.83
C SER A 437 -13.02 -36.18 14.87
N SER A 438 -13.58 -36.35 16.08
CA SER A 438 -15.01 -36.18 16.35
C SER A 438 -15.42 -34.73 16.58
N SER A 439 -14.50 -33.87 17.03
CA SER A 439 -14.73 -32.44 17.35
C SER A 439 -14.43 -31.51 16.18
N GLY A 440 -13.71 -31.98 15.16
CA GLY A 440 -13.22 -31.16 14.06
C GLY A 440 -12.10 -30.21 14.49
N VAL A 441 -11.26 -29.78 13.55
CA VAL A 441 -10.15 -28.84 13.78
C VAL A 441 -10.29 -27.64 12.85
N SER A 442 -10.05 -26.44 13.36
CA SER A 442 -10.05 -25.23 12.53
C SER A 442 -8.81 -25.17 11.64
N TYR A 443 -8.94 -24.53 10.47
CA TYR A 443 -7.79 -24.35 9.56
C TYR A 443 -6.66 -23.55 10.22
N GLY A 444 -7.00 -22.51 10.98
CA GLY A 444 -6.02 -21.67 11.67
C GLY A 444 -5.25 -22.40 12.77
N CYS A 445 -5.87 -23.36 13.47
CA CYS A 445 -5.17 -24.22 14.43
C CYS A 445 -4.12 -25.10 13.73
N VAL A 446 -4.50 -25.75 12.63
CA VAL A 446 -3.57 -26.58 11.83
C VAL A 446 -2.40 -25.76 11.30
N ALA A 447 -2.68 -24.59 10.72
CA ALA A 447 -1.65 -23.68 10.22
C ALA A 447 -0.72 -23.18 11.34
N SER A 448 -1.28 -22.89 12.53
CA SER A 448 -0.50 -22.44 13.68
C SER A 448 0.46 -23.53 14.16
N VAL A 449 -0.04 -24.72 14.45
CA VAL A 449 0.76 -25.85 14.96
C VAL A 449 1.87 -26.23 13.99
N LEU A 450 1.55 -26.35 12.70
CA LEU A 450 2.52 -26.74 11.68
C LEU A 450 3.61 -25.68 11.48
N GLY A 451 3.24 -24.40 11.51
CA GLY A 451 4.19 -23.31 11.32
C GLY A 451 5.09 -23.08 12.54
N TYR A 452 4.58 -23.24 13.76
CA TYR A 452 5.43 -23.24 14.97
C TYR A 452 6.44 -24.40 14.95
N CYS A 453 5.99 -25.59 14.53
CA CYS A 453 6.85 -26.77 14.40
C CYS A 453 7.88 -26.69 13.26
N LEU A 454 7.87 -25.63 12.45
CA LEU A 454 8.87 -25.36 11.42
C LEU A 454 10.17 -24.78 12.00
N LEU A 455 10.20 -24.36 13.27
CA LEU A 455 11.37 -23.74 13.88
C LEU A 455 12.67 -24.59 13.81
N PRO A 456 12.68 -25.90 14.10
CA PRO A 456 13.89 -26.71 13.92
C PRO A 456 14.40 -26.73 12.47
N MET A 457 13.51 -26.61 11.47
CA MET A 457 13.91 -26.48 10.06
C MET A 457 14.62 -25.16 9.78
N VAL A 458 14.21 -24.06 10.43
CA VAL A 458 14.89 -22.75 10.34
C VAL A 458 16.31 -22.86 10.89
N ILE A 459 16.51 -23.60 11.99
CA ILE A 459 17.84 -23.85 12.56
C ILE A 459 18.72 -24.60 11.56
N LEU A 460 18.21 -25.68 10.96
CA LEU A 460 18.93 -26.44 9.94
C LEU A 460 19.31 -25.56 8.73
N SER A 461 18.37 -24.74 8.27
CA SER A 461 18.60 -23.78 7.17
C SER A 461 19.63 -22.71 7.52
N SER A 462 19.65 -22.26 8.78
CA SER A 462 20.67 -21.31 9.27
C SER A 462 22.06 -21.93 9.28
N CYS A 463 22.18 -23.22 9.65
CA CYS A 463 23.45 -23.95 9.54
C CYS A 463 23.92 -24.10 8.08
N ALA A 464 22.99 -24.20 7.13
CA ALA A 464 23.29 -24.29 5.70
C ALA A 464 24.00 -23.05 5.13
N ILE A 465 23.90 -21.90 5.80
CA ILE A 465 24.58 -20.66 5.42
C ILE A 465 26.10 -20.79 5.65
N PHE A 466 26.50 -21.49 6.72
CA PHE A 466 27.91 -21.60 7.11
C PHE A 466 28.57 -22.89 6.65
N PHE A 467 27.80 -23.97 6.50
CA PHE A 467 28.29 -25.29 6.15
C PHE A 467 27.54 -25.84 4.95
N SER A 468 28.26 -26.45 4.00
CA SER A 468 27.61 -27.22 2.93
C SER A 468 26.94 -28.45 3.54
N LEU A 469 25.61 -28.52 3.45
CA LEU A 469 24.82 -29.68 3.87
C LEU A 469 24.84 -30.82 2.84
N GLN A 470 25.61 -30.70 1.75
CA GLN A 470 25.74 -31.76 0.76
C GLN A 470 26.61 -32.90 1.33
N GLY A 471 25.96 -34.01 1.70
CA GLY A 471 26.64 -35.22 2.15
C GLY A 471 25.87 -35.99 3.22
N THR A 472 26.56 -36.95 3.85
CA THR A 472 26.02 -37.80 4.92
C THR A 472 25.62 -36.96 6.14
N PHE A 473 26.41 -35.95 6.49
CA PHE A 473 26.16 -35.07 7.63
C PHE A 473 24.85 -34.27 7.50
N GLY A 474 24.60 -33.68 6.33
CA GLY A 474 23.35 -32.93 6.10
C GLY A 474 22.14 -33.85 6.03
N THR A 475 22.29 -35.05 5.47
CA THR A 475 21.21 -36.07 5.43
C THR A 475 20.83 -36.55 6.83
N VAL A 476 21.81 -36.86 7.68
CA VAL A 476 21.56 -37.28 9.07
C VAL A 476 20.92 -36.15 9.86
N SER A 477 21.44 -34.92 9.74
CA SER A 477 20.88 -33.75 10.42
C SER A 477 19.44 -33.47 9.97
N ALA A 478 19.15 -33.61 8.68
CA ALA A 478 17.78 -33.46 8.16
C ALA A 478 16.83 -34.52 8.71
N LEU A 479 17.23 -35.80 8.79
CA LEU A 479 16.39 -36.85 9.36
C LEU A 479 16.06 -36.61 10.84
N VAL A 480 17.03 -36.14 11.61
CA VAL A 480 16.83 -35.77 13.03
C VAL A 480 15.82 -34.62 13.14
N ILE A 481 15.98 -33.58 12.32
CA ILE A 481 15.10 -32.41 12.33
C ILE A 481 13.68 -32.75 11.85
N ILE A 482 13.52 -33.56 10.80
CA ILE A 482 12.21 -34.04 10.35
C ILE A 482 11.51 -34.81 11.47
N GLY A 483 12.24 -35.72 12.14
CA GLY A 483 11.74 -36.46 13.29
C GLY A 483 11.27 -35.52 14.40
N TRP A 484 12.08 -34.51 14.73
CA TRP A 484 11.76 -33.50 15.73
C TRP A 484 10.48 -32.74 15.39
N CYS A 485 10.40 -32.13 14.20
CA CYS A 485 9.23 -31.37 13.76
C CYS A 485 7.96 -32.21 13.77
N SER A 486 8.05 -33.47 13.32
CA SER A 486 6.91 -34.38 13.19
C SER A 486 6.41 -34.89 14.53
N LEU A 487 7.32 -35.21 15.47
CA LEU A 487 6.97 -35.64 16.82
C LEU A 487 6.34 -34.48 17.61
N SER A 488 6.88 -33.27 17.50
CA SER A 488 6.29 -32.08 18.14
C SER A 488 4.90 -31.79 17.58
N ALA A 489 4.72 -31.75 16.26
CA ALA A 489 3.43 -31.47 15.64
C ALA A 489 2.37 -32.53 15.97
N SER A 490 2.72 -33.82 15.84
CA SER A 490 1.79 -34.92 16.13
C SER A 490 1.35 -34.94 17.59
N LYS A 491 2.26 -34.69 18.54
CA LYS A 491 1.95 -34.61 19.97
C LYS A 491 0.96 -33.49 20.28
N ILE A 492 1.15 -32.32 19.67
CA ILE A 492 0.26 -31.17 19.83
C ILE A 492 -1.13 -31.49 19.27
N PHE A 493 -1.22 -32.10 18.09
CA PHE A 493 -2.52 -32.49 17.52
C PHE A 493 -3.23 -33.57 18.34
N THR A 494 -2.51 -34.57 18.86
CA THR A 494 -3.14 -35.59 19.72
C THR A 494 -3.68 -35.02 21.02
N SER A 495 -2.98 -34.04 21.62
CA SER A 495 -3.43 -33.36 22.83
C SER A 495 -4.64 -32.46 22.54
N ALA A 496 -4.58 -31.67 21.46
CA ALA A 496 -5.65 -30.74 21.10
C ALA A 496 -6.96 -31.43 20.67
N LEU A 497 -6.87 -32.61 20.04
CA LEU A 497 -8.03 -33.36 19.53
C LEU A 497 -8.43 -34.55 20.40
N ALA A 498 -7.80 -34.72 21.58
CA ALA A 498 -8.03 -35.83 22.51
C ALA A 498 -7.93 -37.23 21.83
N MET A 499 -6.94 -37.39 20.94
CA MET A 499 -6.76 -38.59 20.11
C MET A 499 -5.67 -39.50 20.69
N GLU A 500 -5.89 -39.99 21.91
CA GLU A 500 -4.92 -40.84 22.61
C GLU A 500 -4.62 -42.13 21.82
N GLY A 501 -3.34 -42.50 21.72
CA GLY A 501 -2.87 -43.71 21.02
C GLY A 501 -2.75 -43.61 19.49
N GLN A 502 -3.11 -42.47 18.86
CA GLN A 502 -3.03 -42.30 17.39
C GLN A 502 -1.88 -41.39 16.91
N GLN A 503 -0.92 -41.05 17.78
CA GLN A 503 0.15 -40.10 17.48
C GLN A 503 0.97 -40.48 16.24
N LEU A 504 1.34 -41.77 16.09
CA LEU A 504 2.13 -42.24 14.95
C LEU A 504 1.40 -42.07 13.61
N LEU A 505 0.06 -42.17 13.62
CA LEU A 505 -0.76 -42.00 12.42
C LEU A 505 -0.76 -40.54 11.93
N ILE A 506 -0.64 -39.58 12.86
CA ILE A 506 -0.52 -38.14 12.56
C ILE A 506 0.95 -37.76 12.27
N ALA A 507 1.92 -38.42 12.91
CA ALA A 507 3.34 -38.15 12.71
C ALA A 507 3.80 -38.44 11.28
N TYR A 508 3.26 -39.48 10.63
CA TYR A 508 3.60 -39.85 9.25
C TYR A 508 3.33 -38.73 8.21
N PRO A 509 2.10 -38.18 8.08
CA PRO A 509 1.85 -37.09 7.15
C PRO A 509 2.61 -35.80 7.51
N CYS A 510 2.83 -35.53 8.80
CA CYS A 510 3.72 -34.43 9.23
C CYS A 510 5.16 -34.64 8.75
N ALA A 511 5.69 -35.87 8.84
CA ALA A 511 7.04 -36.20 8.38
C ALA A 511 7.19 -36.06 6.86
N LEU A 512 6.16 -36.40 6.09
CA LEU A 512 6.14 -36.14 4.65
C LEU A 512 6.21 -34.65 4.34
N LEU A 513 5.42 -33.83 5.04
CA LEU A 513 5.43 -32.38 4.87
C LEU A 513 6.80 -31.77 5.22
N TYR A 514 7.36 -32.09 6.40
CA TYR A 514 8.68 -31.59 6.81
C TYR A 514 9.81 -32.18 5.97
N GLY A 515 9.64 -33.38 5.43
CA GLY A 515 10.56 -33.97 4.45
C GLY A 515 10.68 -33.14 3.19
N LEU A 516 9.58 -32.56 2.69
CA LEU A 516 9.61 -31.65 1.54
C LEU A 516 10.41 -30.37 1.85
N PHE A 517 10.22 -29.78 3.04
CA PHE A 517 11.02 -28.63 3.47
C PHE A 517 12.49 -28.99 3.61
N ALA A 518 12.81 -30.14 4.19
CA ALA A 518 14.17 -30.62 4.32
C ALA A 518 14.86 -30.90 3.00
N LEU A 519 14.12 -31.41 2.00
CA LEU A 519 14.63 -31.55 0.65
C LEU A 519 15.04 -30.20 0.06
N VAL A 520 14.20 -29.17 0.17
CA VAL A 520 14.53 -27.81 -0.30
C VAL A 520 15.68 -27.18 0.50
N THR A 521 15.77 -27.47 1.80
CA THR A 521 16.84 -26.94 2.65
C THR A 521 18.19 -27.58 2.33
N VAL A 522 18.25 -28.90 2.17
CA VAL A 522 19.52 -29.63 1.96
C VAL A 522 19.93 -29.68 0.49
N PHE A 523 19.02 -30.03 -0.41
CA PHE A 523 19.27 -30.17 -1.85
C PHE A 523 18.79 -28.94 -2.63
#